data_AF-A0A8J6UWF6-F1
#
_entry.id   AF-A0A8J6UWF6-F1
#
_cell.length_a   1.000
_cell.length_b   1.000
_cell.length_c   1.000
_cell.angle_alpha   90.00
_cell.angle_beta   90.00
_cell.angle_gamma   90.00
#
_symmetry.space_group_name_H-M   'P 1'
#
loop_
_entity.id
_entity.type
_entity.pdbx_description
1 polymer ?
#
loop_
_entity_poly.entity_id
_entity_poly.type
_entity_poly.pdbx_seq_one_letter_code
_entity_poly.pdbx_strand_id
1 'polypeptide(L)'
;MLRQPVFLHPLQNCTTRLGYAYWLDNPDPEWMFFVKGLPPNGPRTHHLHMVEPDSVLWERLLFRDYLRKHADEAARYAQLKYHLAQRFFSDREA
;
A
#
# COMPACT_ATOMS: atom_id res chain seq x y z
N MET A 1 -5.11 22.32 7.93
CA MET A 1 -3.91 22.17 8.77
C MET A 1 -3.71 20.67 8.96
N LEU A 2 -2.82 20.04 8.19
CA LEU A 2 -2.59 18.60 8.29
C LEU A 2 -2.04 18.31 9.69
N ARG A 3 -2.83 17.63 10.53
CA ARG A 3 -2.33 17.07 11.78
C ARG A 3 -1.28 16.04 11.36
N GLN A 4 0.00 16.37 11.46
CA GLN A 4 0.99 15.31 11.50
C GLN A 4 0.65 14.46 12.73
N PRO A 5 0.35 13.15 12.58
CA PRO A 5 -0.02 12.34 13.71
C PRO A 5 1.14 12.38 14.72
N VAL A 6 0.82 12.64 15.98
CA VAL A 6 1.78 12.85 17.09
C VAL A 6 2.72 11.63 17.27
N PHE A 7 2.39 10.49 16.65
CA PHE A 7 3.14 9.24 16.66
C PHE A 7 4.16 9.06 15.53
N LEU A 8 4.35 10.07 14.68
CA LEU A 8 5.19 9.96 13.47
C LEU A 8 6.61 9.45 13.78
N HIS A 9 7.28 10.03 14.78
CA HIS A 9 8.68 9.74 15.08
C HIS A 9 8.93 8.35 15.71
N PRO A 10 8.20 7.90 16.75
CA PRO A 10 8.40 6.56 17.31
C PRO A 10 8.14 5.45 16.29
N LEU A 11 7.09 5.58 15.49
CA LEU A 11 6.71 4.58 14.50
C LEU A 11 7.73 4.49 13.37
N GLN A 12 8.19 5.64 12.84
CA GLN A 12 9.26 5.68 11.85
C GLN A 12 10.55 4.99 12.34
N ASN A 13 10.94 5.20 13.59
CA ASN A 13 12.14 4.57 14.15
C ASN A 13 12.01 3.04 14.21
N CYS A 14 10.86 2.54 14.66
CA CYS A 14 10.60 1.10 14.74
C CYS A 14 10.53 0.44 13.36
N THR A 15 9.82 1.04 12.40
CA THR A 15 9.68 0.49 11.04
C THR A 15 11.00 0.55 10.27
N THR A 16 11.80 1.60 10.45
CA THR A 16 13.13 1.75 9.81
C THR A 16 14.06 0.60 10.20
N ARG A 17 14.08 0.22 11.48
CA ARG A 17 14.87 -0.94 11.97
C ARG A 17 14.45 -2.27 11.34
N LEU A 18 13.22 -2.37 10.84
CA LEU A 18 12.69 -3.55 10.15
C LEU A 18 12.87 -3.48 8.62
N GLY A 19 13.50 -2.42 8.12
CA GLY A 19 13.79 -2.20 6.69
C GLY A 19 12.68 -1.50 5.91
N TYR A 20 11.72 -0.86 6.58
CA TYR A 20 10.69 -0.06 5.93
C TYR A 20 11.10 1.41 5.87
N ALA A 21 10.84 2.05 4.74
CA ALA A 21 10.96 3.49 4.57
C ALA A 21 9.57 4.14 4.60
N TYR A 22 9.44 5.26 5.29
CA TYR A 22 8.24 6.10 5.24
C TYR A 22 8.17 6.79 3.88
N TRP A 23 7.04 6.66 3.17
CA TRP A 23 6.83 7.35 1.89
C TRP A 23 6.33 8.77 2.16
N LEU A 24 7.26 9.73 2.11
CA LEU A 24 6.97 11.14 2.35
C LEU A 24 6.06 11.76 1.27
N ASP A 25 6.31 11.41 0.01
CA ASP A 25 5.55 11.89 -1.16
C ASP A 25 4.23 11.12 -1.39
N ASN A 26 3.64 10.55 -0.35
CA ASN A 26 2.36 9.87 -0.47
C ASN A 26 1.29 10.91 -0.88
N PRO A 27 0.62 10.76 -2.05
CA PRO A 27 -0.34 11.75 -2.54
C PRO A 27 -1.59 11.84 -1.66
N ASP A 28 -1.81 10.85 -0.79
CA ASP A 28 -2.90 10.82 0.17
C ASP A 28 -2.37 10.80 1.62
N PRO A 29 -2.18 11.97 2.25
CA PRO A 29 -1.55 12.09 3.56
C PRO A 29 -2.46 11.68 4.73
N GLU A 30 -3.67 11.17 4.47
CA GLU A 30 -4.59 10.76 5.54
C GLU A 30 -4.10 9.55 6.33
N TRP A 31 -3.11 8.82 5.83
CA TRP A 31 -2.49 7.69 6.51
C TRP A 31 -0.98 7.64 6.35
N MET A 32 -0.33 6.94 7.27
CA MET A 32 1.09 6.67 7.18
C MET A 32 1.34 5.48 6.26
N PHE A 33 2.14 5.69 5.22
CA PHE A 33 2.48 4.66 4.27
C PHE A 33 3.97 4.32 4.32
N PHE A 34 4.28 3.05 4.56
CA PHE A 34 5.64 2.55 4.62
C PHE A 34 5.88 1.46 3.58
N VAL A 35 7.06 1.47 2.98
CA VAL A 35 7.45 0.52 1.93
C VAL A 35 8.76 -0.16 2.29
N LYS A 36 8.80 -1.48 2.18
CA LYS A 36 10.04 -2.28 2.29
C LYS A 36 10.56 -2.63 0.90
N GLY A 37 11.85 -2.39 0.68
CA GLY A 37 12.53 -2.64 -0.60
C GLY A 37 12.32 -1.52 -1.62
N LEU A 38 12.88 -0.34 -1.39
CA LEU A 38 12.92 0.71 -2.40
C LEU A 38 14.27 0.67 -3.12
N PRO A 39 14.33 0.87 -4.45
CA PRO A 39 15.61 1.12 -5.13
C PRO A 39 16.37 2.24 -4.40
N PRO A 40 17.69 2.10 -4.14
CA PRO A 40 18.58 1.02 -4.59
C PRO A 40 18.59 -0.26 -3.74
N ASN A 41 17.87 -0.30 -2.61
CA ASN A 41 17.92 -1.37 -1.60
C ASN A 41 17.13 -2.65 -1.98
N GLY A 42 16.72 -2.80 -3.24
CA GLY A 42 15.96 -3.94 -3.77
C GLY A 42 14.56 -3.58 -4.26
N PRO A 43 13.83 -4.57 -4.82
CA PRO A 43 12.47 -4.37 -5.32
C PRO A 43 11.47 -4.18 -4.17
N ARG A 44 10.36 -3.47 -4.45
CA ARG A 44 9.28 -3.25 -3.47
C ARG A 44 8.64 -4.59 -3.14
N THR A 45 8.64 -4.96 -1.87
CA THR A 45 8.14 -6.26 -1.39
C THR A 45 6.98 -6.13 -0.43
N HIS A 46 6.98 -5.11 0.45
CA HIS A 46 5.93 -4.94 1.45
C HIS A 46 5.42 -3.51 1.45
N HIS A 47 4.11 -3.38 1.51
CA HIS A 47 3.38 -2.12 1.66
C HIS A 47 2.66 -2.18 3.02
N LEU A 48 2.97 -1.26 3.91
CA LEU A 48 2.37 -1.14 5.23
C LEU A 48 1.57 0.16 5.29
N HIS A 49 0.24 0.02 5.31
CA HIS A 49 -0.68 1.12 5.57
C HIS A 49 -0.98 1.16 7.06
N MET A 50 -0.72 2.27 7.71
CA MET A 50 -1.00 2.49 9.12
C MET A 50 -1.98 3.65 9.25
N VAL A 51 -3.13 3.35 9.84
CA VAL A 51 -4.33 4.18 9.84
C VAL A 51 -4.94 4.23 11.23
N GLU A 52 -5.67 5.30 11.54
CA GLU A 52 -6.47 5.37 12.76
C GLU A 52 -7.65 4.37 12.72
N PRO A 53 -8.19 3.95 13.87
CA PRO A 53 -9.29 2.98 13.94
C PRO A 53 -10.56 3.39 13.18
N ASP A 54 -10.82 4.69 13.02
CA ASP A 54 -11.99 5.26 12.34
C ASP A 54 -11.72 5.63 10.87
N SER A 55 -10.54 5.31 10.34
CA SER A 55 -10.17 5.62 8.96
C SER A 55 -11.02 4.85 7.94
N VAL A 56 -11.42 5.54 6.86
CA VAL A 56 -12.08 4.93 5.69
C VAL A 56 -11.24 3.82 5.04
N LEU A 57 -9.93 3.76 5.29
CA LEU A 57 -9.06 2.74 4.72
C LEU A 57 -9.37 1.33 5.19
N TRP A 58 -10.06 1.19 6.33
CA TRP A 58 -10.56 -0.10 6.78
C TRP A 58 -11.56 -0.71 5.78
N GLU A 59 -12.22 0.11 4.95
CA GLU A 59 -13.10 -0.38 3.87
C GLU A 59 -12.35 -1.20 2.82
N ARG A 60 -11.01 -1.12 2.73
CA ARG A 60 -10.21 -2.04 1.88
C ARG A 60 -10.38 -3.50 2.28
N LEU A 61 -10.75 -3.78 3.53
CA LEU A 61 -11.10 -5.14 3.95
C LEU A 61 -12.34 -5.67 3.23
N LEU A 62 -13.29 -4.79 2.86
CA LEU A 62 -14.47 -5.16 2.09
C LEU A 62 -14.07 -5.70 0.71
N PHE A 63 -13.10 -5.08 0.04
CA PHE A 63 -12.58 -5.57 -1.24
C PHE A 63 -11.99 -6.97 -1.11
N ARG A 64 -11.14 -7.19 -0.10
CA ARG A 64 -10.56 -8.51 0.18
C ARG A 64 -11.63 -9.56 0.43
N ASP A 65 -12.61 -9.22 1.28
CA ASP A 65 -13.63 -10.17 1.71
C ASP A 65 -14.63 -10.46 0.60
N TYR A 66 -14.90 -9.48 -0.28
CA TYR A 66 -15.65 -9.67 -1.52
C TYR A 66 -14.94 -10.67 -2.44
N LEU A 67 -13.67 -10.44 -2.80
CA LEU A 67 -12.95 -11.35 -3.69
C LEU A 67 -12.81 -12.78 -3.15
N ARG A 68 -12.76 -12.96 -1.82
CA ARG A 68 -12.76 -14.29 -1.19
C ARG A 68 -14.09 -15.03 -1.34
N LYS A 69 -15.20 -14.31 -1.44
CA LYS A 69 -16.56 -14.88 -1.58
C LYS A 69 -17.00 -15.03 -3.04
N HIS A 70 -16.38 -14.30 -3.96
CA HIS A 70 -16.74 -14.23 -5.37
C HIS A 70 -15.56 -14.66 -6.25
N ALA A 71 -15.41 -15.96 -6.46
CA ALA A 71 -14.25 -16.55 -7.14
C ALA A 71 -14.17 -16.16 -8.63
N ASP A 72 -15.31 -15.97 -9.28
CA ASP A 72 -15.43 -15.46 -10.64
C ASP A 72 -14.93 -14.01 -10.75
N GLU A 73 -15.31 -13.15 -9.81
CA GLU A 73 -14.82 -11.77 -9.75
C GLU A 73 -13.32 -11.71 -9.43
N ALA A 74 -12.82 -12.59 -8.54
CA ALA A 74 -11.39 -12.73 -8.30
C ALA A 74 -10.62 -13.16 -9.56
N ALA A 75 -11.18 -14.08 -10.35
CA ALA A 75 -10.60 -14.49 -11.62
C ALA A 75 -10.58 -13.34 -12.65
N ARG A 76 -11.69 -12.59 -12.77
CA ARG A 76 -11.77 -11.39 -13.63
C ARG A 76 -10.74 -10.35 -13.25
N TYR A 77 -10.60 -10.06 -11.95
CA TYR A 77 -9.61 -9.11 -11.44
C TYR A 77 -8.17 -9.58 -11.69
N ALA A 78 -7.88 -10.88 -11.54
CA ALA A 78 -6.57 -11.44 -11.85
C ALA A 78 -6.23 -11.32 -13.34
N GLN A 79 -7.17 -11.66 -14.22
CA GLN A 79 -7.00 -11.54 -15.67
C GLN A 79 -6.71 -10.08 -16.09
N LEU A 80 -7.44 -9.13 -15.52
CA LEU A 80 -7.19 -7.70 -15.75
C LEU A 80 -5.75 -7.32 -15.37
N LYS A 81 -5.27 -7.74 -14.18
CA LYS A 81 -3.91 -7.46 -13.74
C LYS A 81 -2.84 -8.05 -14.67
N TYR A 82 -3.03 -9.29 -15.13
CA TYR A 82 -2.10 -9.91 -16.07
C TYR A 82 -2.08 -9.17 -17.41
N HIS A 83 -3.24 -8.81 -17.94
CA HIS A 83 -3.35 -8.06 -19.18
C HIS A 83 -2.65 -6.70 -19.08
N LEU A 84 -2.86 -5.95 -17.98
CA LEU A 84 -2.19 -4.68 -17.75
C LEU A 84 -0.67 -4.84 -17.60
N ALA A 85 -0.21 -5.84 -16.84
CA ALA A 85 1.22 -6.11 -16.68
C ALA A 85 1.90 -6.49 -18.00
N GLN A 86 1.21 -7.22 -18.89
CA GLN A 86 1.73 -7.53 -20.22
C GLN A 86 1.79 -6.29 -21.12
N ARG A 87 0.76 -5.44 -21.07
CA ARG A 87 0.66 -4.23 -21.88
C ARG A 87 1.63 -3.13 -21.43
N PHE A 88 1.85 -3.00 -20.13
CA PHE A 88 2.61 -1.91 -19.50
C PHE A 88 3.77 -2.45 -18.64
N PHE A 89 4.52 -3.43 -19.15
CA PHE A 89 5.53 -4.14 -18.35
C PHE A 89 6.68 -3.24 -17.82
N SER A 90 7.00 -2.16 -18.53
CA SER A 90 8.09 -1.23 -18.20
C SER A 90 7.61 0.10 -17.66
N ASP A 91 6.30 0.32 -17.57
CA ASP A 91 5.70 1.56 -17.09
C ASP A 91 4.68 1.25 -16.00
N ARG A 92 5.05 1.55 -14.76
CA ARG A 92 4.20 1.28 -13.61
C ARG A 92 3.02 2.25 -13.52
N GLU A 93 3.14 3.44 -14.10
CA GLU A 93 2.18 4.53 -13.94
C GLU A 93 1.17 4.63 -15.11
N ALA A 94 1.33 3.79 -16.15
CA ALA A 94 0.43 3.68 -17.31
C ALA A 94 -0.78 2.75 -17.06
#